data_AF-A0A1E4SBY9-F1
#
_entry.id   AF-A0A1E4SBY9-F1
#
_cell.length_a   1.000
_cell.length_b   1.000
_cell.length_c   1.000
_cell.angle_alpha   90.00
_cell.angle_beta   90.00
_cell.angle_gamma   90.00
#
_symmetry.space_group_name_H-M   'P 1'
#
loop_
_entity.id
_entity.type
_entity.pdbx_description
1 polymer ?
#
loop_
_entity_poly.entity_id
_entity_poly.type
_entity_poly.pdbx_seq_one_letter_code
_entity_poly.pdbx_strand_id
1 'polypeptide(L)'
;MSTPTNEELLAKIEALSAVVEKQSKLIAQTGKQLIENQIKDVKLKMLAESGPKVDLDDYVTNDDIVQLVGELQAQLDALEERSIRRLFNVQLKQGDERPVAPLTNKDGEEPVAEIKFPATYDEFASLGKRSVVELATFYEIILPNQPEIDALVASEGVDVQQAQAALLAEVAFPLDQAVVDSFSEGQIVEVHEELARYLGLTWRKTNTW
;
A
#
# COMPACT_ATOMS: atom_id res chain seq x y z
N MET A 1 -35.52 39.93 12.04
CA MET A 1 -35.06 39.37 10.76
C MET A 1 -35.12 40.49 9.74
N SER A 2 -33.98 41.12 9.44
CA SER A 2 -33.91 42.26 8.50
C SER A 2 -33.87 41.71 7.07
N THR A 3 -34.86 42.10 6.27
CA THR A 3 -34.89 41.87 4.83
C THR A 3 -33.72 42.61 4.16
N PRO A 4 -32.88 41.95 3.35
CA PRO A 4 -31.82 42.62 2.62
C PRO A 4 -32.43 43.66 1.67
N THR A 5 -31.88 44.87 1.68
CA THR A 5 -32.36 45.99 0.88
C THR A 5 -32.08 45.76 -0.61
N ASN A 6 -32.97 46.26 -1.48
CA ASN A 6 -32.91 46.08 -2.94
C ASN A 6 -31.55 46.47 -3.55
N GLU A 7 -30.83 47.40 -2.93
CA GLU A 7 -29.50 47.84 -3.35
C GLU A 7 -28.42 46.77 -3.15
N GLU A 8 -28.50 45.96 -2.09
CA GLU A 8 -27.57 44.85 -1.86
C GLU A 8 -27.77 43.71 -2.87
N LEU A 9 -29.01 43.53 -3.35
CA LEU A 9 -29.33 42.55 -4.39
C LEU A 9 -28.82 43.01 -5.76
N LEU A 10 -28.95 44.29 -6.09
CA LEU A 10 -28.41 44.86 -7.33
C LEU A 10 -26.88 44.81 -7.37
N ALA A 11 -26.21 45.13 -6.26
CA ALA A 11 -24.76 45.00 -6.15
C ALA A 11 -24.30 43.55 -6.30
N LYS A 12 -25.05 42.58 -5.75
CA LYS A 12 -24.78 41.15 -5.96
C LYS A 12 -24.98 40.73 -7.41
N ILE A 13 -26.01 41.21 -8.09
CA ILE A 13 -26.27 40.91 -9.51
C ILE A 13 -25.14 41.45 -10.40
N GLU A 14 -24.66 42.67 -10.14
CA GLU A 14 -23.56 43.26 -10.89
C GLU A 14 -22.23 42.51 -10.68
N ALA A 15 -21.94 42.13 -9.43
CA ALA A 15 -20.80 41.28 -9.11
C ALA A 15 -20.87 39.89 -9.78
N LEU A 16 -22.06 39.27 -9.80
CA LEU A 16 -22.30 38.01 -10.48
C LEU A 16 -22.14 38.14 -12.00
N SER A 17 -22.63 39.22 -12.60
CA SER A 17 -22.48 39.48 -14.04
C SER A 17 -21.01 39.65 -14.44
N ALA A 18 -20.22 40.34 -13.61
CA ALA A 18 -18.78 40.49 -13.83
C ALA A 18 -18.03 39.15 -13.74
N VAL A 19 -18.44 38.27 -12.82
CA VAL A 19 -17.86 36.92 -12.69
C VAL A 19 -18.22 36.05 -13.90
N VAL A 20 -19.46 36.11 -14.39
CA VAL A 20 -19.89 35.37 -15.59
C VAL A 20 -19.13 35.83 -16.84
N GLU A 21 -18.88 37.12 -16.99
CA GLU A 21 -18.09 37.64 -18.12
C GLU A 21 -16.62 37.16 -18.05
N LYS A 22 -16.04 37.13 -16.84
CA LYS A 22 -14.68 36.62 -16.61
C LYS A 22 -14.59 35.12 -16.92
N GLN A 23 -15.58 34.33 -16.49
CA GLN A 23 -15.66 32.90 -16.78
C GLN A 23 -15.84 32.63 -18.28
N SER A 24 -16.68 33.40 -18.98
CA SER A 24 -16.87 33.28 -20.42
C SER A 24 -15.58 33.54 -21.21
N LYS A 25 -14.78 34.53 -20.80
CA LYS A 25 -13.47 34.82 -21.43
C LYS A 25 -12.46 33.68 -21.18
N LEU A 26 -12.47 33.11 -19.98
CA LEU A 26 -11.60 31.99 -19.61
C LEU A 26 -11.95 30.73 -20.42
N ILE A 27 -13.24 30.39 -20.54
CA ILE A 27 -13.73 29.26 -21.35
C ILE A 27 -13.33 29.43 -22.82
N ALA A 28 -13.45 30.64 -23.38
CA ALA A 28 -13.04 30.91 -24.76
C ALA A 28 -11.52 30.75 -24.96
N GLN A 29 -10.70 31.18 -24.00
CA GLN A 29 -9.26 31.00 -24.02
C GLN A 29 -8.86 29.52 -23.90
N THR A 30 -9.48 28.78 -22.99
CA THR A 30 -9.25 27.33 -22.83
C THR A 30 -9.69 26.55 -24.06
N GLY A 31 -10.84 26.90 -24.66
CA GLY A 31 -11.31 26.30 -25.92
C GLY A 31 -10.32 26.53 -27.07
N LYS A 32 -9.77 27.74 -27.18
CA LYS A 32 -8.75 28.07 -28.18
C LYS A 32 -7.46 27.25 -27.98
N GLN A 33 -6.98 27.12 -26.74
CA GLN A 33 -5.79 26.32 -26.42
C GLN A 33 -6.01 24.82 -26.69
N LEU A 34 -7.21 24.31 -26.42
CA LEU A 34 -7.55 22.91 -26.68
C LEU A 34 -7.59 22.62 -28.19
N ILE A 35 -8.16 23.52 -28.99
CA ILE A 35 -8.14 23.42 -30.45
C ILE A 35 -6.70 23.50 -31.00
N GLU A 36 -5.88 24.41 -30.47
CA GLU A 36 -4.47 24.53 -30.89
C GLU A 36 -3.66 23.26 -30.56
N ASN A 37 -3.91 22.62 -29.42
CA ASN A 37 -3.27 21.35 -29.06
C ASN A 37 -3.75 20.19 -29.94
N GLN A 38 -5.05 20.10 -30.21
CA GLN A 38 -5.60 19.07 -31.12
C GLN A 38 -5.05 19.21 -32.55
N ILE A 39 -4.87 20.43 -33.07
CA ILE A 39 -4.29 20.66 -34.39
C ILE A 39 -2.81 20.25 -34.45
N LYS A 40 -2.06 20.44 -33.36
CA LYS A 40 -0.66 19.98 -33.26
C LYS A 40 -0.57 18.46 -33.27
N ASP A 41 -1.44 17.78 -32.52
CA ASP A 41 -1.46 16.30 -32.48
C ASP A 41 -1.85 15.69 -33.83
N VAL A 42 -2.80 16.29 -34.55
CA VAL A 42 -3.18 15.83 -35.90
C VAL A 42 -2.05 16.04 -36.90
N LYS A 43 -1.33 17.16 -36.84
CA LYS A 43 -0.16 17.40 -37.70
C LYS A 43 0.97 16.41 -37.41
N LEU A 44 1.24 16.10 -36.14
CA LEU A 44 2.23 15.10 -35.75
C LEU A 44 1.86 13.70 -36.23
N LYS A 45 0.58 13.33 -36.14
CA LYS A 45 0.07 12.05 -36.66
C LYS A 45 0.18 11.96 -38.19
N MET A 46 -0.12 13.04 -38.93
CA MET A 46 0.06 13.07 -40.39
C MET A 46 1.52 12.96 -40.85
N LEU A 47 2.48 13.46 -40.06
CA LEU A 47 3.91 13.34 -40.33
C LEU A 47 4.46 11.94 -40.04
N ALA A 48 3.80 11.16 -39.17
CA ALA A 48 4.23 9.82 -38.77
C ALA A 48 3.84 8.71 -39.78
N GLU A 49 2.92 8.95 -40.71
CA GLU A 49 2.44 7.93 -41.67
C GLU A 49 3.38 7.68 -42.87
N SER A 50 4.51 8.41 -42.98
CA SER A 50 5.44 8.33 -44.14
C SER A 50 6.87 7.87 -43.79
N GLY A 51 7.14 7.45 -42.55
CA GLY A 51 8.45 6.97 -42.11
C GLY A 51 8.54 5.44 -41.99
N PRO A 52 9.74 4.84 -41.94
CA PRO A 52 9.89 3.42 -41.62
C PRO A 52 9.19 3.15 -40.28
N LYS A 53 8.40 2.07 -40.20
CA LYS A 53 7.77 1.63 -38.96
C LYS A 53 8.87 1.35 -37.94
N VAL A 54 9.10 2.32 -37.06
CA VAL A 54 9.93 2.14 -35.88
C VAL A 54 9.16 1.17 -34.99
N ASP A 55 9.79 0.05 -34.69
CA ASP A 55 9.27 -0.89 -33.70
C ASP A 55 9.34 -0.19 -32.33
N LEU A 56 8.18 0.16 -31.79
CA LEU A 56 8.04 0.95 -30.56
C LEU A 56 7.77 0.05 -29.35
N ASP A 57 7.69 -1.27 -29.53
CA ASP A 57 7.41 -2.22 -28.44
C ASP A 57 8.53 -2.25 -27.39
N ASP A 58 9.76 -1.89 -27.78
CA ASP A 58 10.91 -1.74 -26.88
C ASP A 58 10.99 -0.37 -26.17
N TYR A 59 10.07 0.56 -26.46
CA TYR A 59 10.08 1.91 -25.89
C TYR A 59 8.97 2.09 -24.86
N VAL A 60 9.35 2.59 -23.68
CA VAL A 60 8.40 2.98 -22.63
C VAL A 60 7.47 4.06 -23.18
N THR A 61 6.17 3.75 -23.25
CA THR A 61 5.15 4.68 -23.69
C THR A 61 4.76 5.63 -22.56
N ASN A 62 4.15 6.76 -22.89
CA ASN A 62 3.61 7.66 -21.86
C ASN A 62 2.54 6.94 -21.00
N ASP A 63 1.82 5.97 -21.57
CA ASP A 63 0.82 5.19 -20.84
C ASP A 63 1.48 4.26 -19.81
N ASP A 64 2.63 3.65 -20.14
CA ASP A 64 3.43 2.86 -19.18
C ASP A 64 3.96 3.73 -18.04
N ILE A 65 4.39 4.96 -18.32
CA ILE A 65 4.82 5.91 -17.29
C ILE A 65 3.66 6.28 -16.38
N VAL A 66 2.48 6.55 -16.95
CA VAL A 66 1.27 6.87 -16.16
C VAL A 66 0.87 5.67 -15.29
N GLN A 67 0.92 4.45 -15.84
CA GLN A 67 0.66 3.23 -15.07
C GLN A 67 1.66 3.08 -13.91
N LEU A 68 2.95 3.19 -14.18
CA LEU A 68 4.00 3.09 -13.15
C LEU A 68 3.82 4.13 -12.05
N VAL A 69 3.48 5.37 -12.42
CA VAL A 69 3.20 6.43 -11.44
C VAL A 69 1.96 6.09 -10.61
N GLY A 70 0.91 5.52 -11.23
CA GLY A 70 -0.27 5.03 -10.52
C GLY A 70 0.06 3.91 -9.54
N GLU A 71 0.88 2.94 -9.93
CA GLU A 71 1.33 1.85 -9.06
C GLU A 71 2.17 2.37 -7.89
N LEU A 72 3.10 3.31 -8.14
CA LEU A 72 3.89 3.95 -7.09
C LEU A 72 3.02 4.76 -6.13
N GLN A 73 2.01 5.45 -6.63
CA GLN A 73 1.05 6.17 -5.78
C GLN A 73 0.26 5.19 -4.89
N ALA A 74 -0.23 4.07 -5.44
CA ALA A 74 -0.90 3.04 -4.66
C ALA A 74 0.01 2.44 -3.58
N GLN A 75 1.29 2.20 -3.90
CA GLN A 75 2.27 1.73 -2.91
C GLN A 75 2.55 2.76 -1.80
N LEU A 76 2.59 4.05 -2.13
CA LEU A 76 2.74 5.13 -1.16
C LEU A 76 1.52 5.24 -0.25
N ASP A 77 0.32 5.15 -0.80
CA ASP A 77 -0.94 5.18 -0.05
C ASP A 77 -1.00 3.98 0.93
N ALA A 78 -0.62 2.79 0.48
CA ALA A 78 -0.54 1.60 1.34
C ALA A 78 0.50 1.77 2.47
N LEU A 79 1.64 2.41 2.19
CA LEU A 79 2.66 2.71 3.19
C LEU A 79 2.16 3.72 4.22
N GLU A 80 1.46 4.76 3.78
CA GLU A 80 0.86 5.77 4.65
C GLU A 80 -0.20 5.13 5.56
N GLU A 81 -1.09 4.30 5.00
CA GLU A 81 -2.09 3.57 5.79
C GLU A 81 -1.43 2.66 6.83
N ARG A 82 -0.40 1.90 6.45
CA ARG A 82 0.36 1.06 7.39
C ARG A 82 0.99 1.90 8.49
N SER A 83 1.49 3.09 8.15
CA SER A 83 2.10 4.02 9.10
C SER A 83 1.06 4.60 10.08
N ILE A 84 -0.12 4.96 9.60
CA ILE A 84 -1.24 5.44 10.44
C ILE A 84 -1.66 4.35 11.42
N ARG A 85 -1.86 3.11 10.93
CA ARG A 85 -2.25 1.97 11.77
C ARG A 85 -1.17 1.65 12.81
N ARG A 86 0.11 1.70 12.43
CA ARG A 86 1.25 1.52 13.35
C ARG A 86 1.32 2.61 14.41
N LEU A 87 1.12 3.88 14.04
CA LEU A 87 1.11 5.00 14.98
C LEU A 87 -0.05 4.91 15.97
N PHE A 88 -1.21 4.43 15.52
CA PHE A 88 -2.34 4.14 16.39
C PHE A 88 -1.99 3.02 17.38
N ASN A 89 -1.42 1.91 16.91
CA ASN A 89 -1.02 0.78 17.74
C ASN A 89 0.02 1.15 18.81
N VAL A 90 0.94 2.09 18.52
CA VAL A 90 1.92 2.60 19.50
C VAL A 90 1.25 3.24 20.72
N GLN A 91 0.06 3.80 20.54
CA GLN A 91 -0.69 4.44 21.63
C GLN A 91 -1.44 3.45 22.52
N LEU A 92 -1.53 2.18 22.11
CA LEU A 92 -2.16 1.12 22.90
C LEU A 92 -1.23 0.71 24.03
N LYS A 93 -1.83 0.44 25.19
CA LYS A 93 -1.13 0.01 26.40
C LYS A 93 -1.81 -1.22 26.98
N GLN A 94 -1.12 -1.86 27.93
CA GLN A 94 -1.68 -2.96 28.69
C GLN A 94 -2.97 -2.53 29.42
N GLY A 95 -4.01 -3.36 29.37
CA GLY A 95 -5.33 -3.08 29.92
C GLY A 95 -6.21 -2.16 29.08
N ASP A 96 -5.80 -1.82 27.86
CA ASP A 96 -6.61 -1.04 26.92
C ASP A 96 -7.59 -1.95 26.16
N GLU A 97 -8.85 -1.54 26.09
CA GLU A 97 -9.92 -2.26 25.39
C GLU A 97 -10.00 -1.87 23.90
N ARG A 98 -9.28 -0.82 23.49
CA ARG A 98 -9.23 -0.40 22.08
C ARG A 98 -8.62 -1.51 21.22
N PRO A 99 -9.19 -1.75 20.02
CA PRO A 99 -8.72 -2.84 19.18
C PRO A 99 -7.32 -2.54 18.62
N VAL A 100 -6.50 -3.58 18.40
CA VAL A 100 -5.26 -3.46 17.63
C VAL A 100 -5.63 -3.32 16.16
N ALA A 101 -5.09 -2.32 15.48
CA ALA A 101 -5.29 -2.16 14.04
C ALA A 101 -4.42 -3.18 13.29
N PRO A 102 -4.99 -4.07 12.47
CA PRO A 102 -4.21 -5.01 11.66
C PRO A 102 -3.41 -4.26 10.61
N LEU A 103 -2.15 -4.64 10.40
CA LEU A 103 -1.36 -4.12 9.28
C LEU A 103 -1.55 -5.03 8.08
N THR A 104 -1.39 -4.48 6.89
CA THR A 104 -1.27 -5.25 5.65
C THR A 104 0.11 -5.87 5.52
N ASN A 105 0.21 -7.05 4.88
CA ASN A 105 1.47 -7.67 4.49
C ASN A 105 2.09 -6.93 3.26
N LYS A 106 3.17 -7.48 2.68
CA LYS A 106 3.83 -6.85 1.53
C LYS A 106 2.94 -6.78 0.28
N ASP A 107 2.03 -7.74 0.14
CA ASP A 107 1.07 -7.81 -0.96
C ASP A 107 -0.18 -6.94 -0.74
N GLY A 108 -0.26 -6.24 0.40
CA GLY A 108 -1.39 -5.37 0.73
C GLY A 108 -2.58 -6.12 1.34
N GLU A 109 -2.41 -7.39 1.71
CA GLU A 109 -3.45 -8.22 2.27
C GLU A 109 -3.51 -8.10 3.80
N GLU A 110 -4.72 -8.16 4.36
CA GLU A 110 -4.93 -8.25 5.81
C GLU A 110 -4.88 -9.71 6.28
N PRO A 111 -4.56 -9.99 7.56
CA PRO A 111 -4.54 -11.34 8.09
C PRO A 111 -5.87 -12.07 7.82
N VAL A 112 -5.77 -13.23 7.16
CA VAL A 112 -6.92 -14.07 6.83
C VAL A 112 -7.63 -14.60 8.08
N ALA A 113 -8.91 -14.95 7.97
CA ALA A 113 -9.74 -15.36 9.11
C ALA A 113 -9.22 -16.64 9.81
N GLU A 114 -8.48 -17.48 9.09
CA GLU A 114 -7.83 -18.68 9.62
C GLU A 114 -6.65 -18.34 10.56
N ILE A 115 -6.06 -17.14 10.43
CA ILE A 115 -4.99 -16.66 11.29
C ILE A 115 -5.62 -15.83 12.41
N LYS A 116 -5.43 -16.26 13.65
CA LYS A 116 -5.96 -15.54 14.81
C LYS A 116 -5.20 -14.23 15.05
N PHE A 117 -5.69 -13.13 14.47
CA PHE A 117 -5.20 -11.79 14.78
C PHE A 117 -5.71 -11.33 16.16
N PRO A 118 -4.83 -10.79 17.04
CA PRO A 118 -5.23 -10.37 18.37
C PRO A 118 -6.10 -9.11 18.31
N ALA A 119 -7.26 -9.16 18.96
CA ALA A 119 -8.17 -8.01 18.99
C ALA A 119 -7.63 -6.90 19.90
N THR A 120 -6.94 -7.21 20.99
CA THR A 120 -6.48 -6.23 21.99
C THR A 120 -4.99 -6.38 22.31
N TYR A 121 -4.42 -5.38 22.99
CA TYR A 121 -3.03 -5.43 23.45
C TYR A 121 -2.76 -6.65 24.37
N ASP A 122 -3.70 -6.95 25.27
CA ASP A 122 -3.55 -8.07 26.21
C ASP A 122 -3.69 -9.43 25.52
N GLU A 123 -4.54 -9.50 24.48
CA GLU A 123 -4.61 -10.69 23.63
C GLU A 123 -3.31 -10.90 22.84
N PHE A 124 -2.70 -9.82 22.32
CA PHE A 124 -1.38 -9.89 21.68
C PHE A 124 -0.31 -10.40 22.66
N ALA A 125 -0.31 -9.90 23.89
CA ALA A 125 0.65 -10.28 24.92
C ALA A 125 0.54 -11.76 25.35
N SER A 126 -0.64 -12.35 25.19
CA SER A 126 -0.97 -13.73 25.58
C SER A 126 -1.03 -14.70 24.39
N LEU A 127 -0.54 -14.30 23.21
CA LEU A 127 -0.50 -15.16 22.04
C LEU A 127 0.27 -16.47 22.30
N GLY A 128 -0.31 -17.58 21.87
CA GLY A 128 0.33 -18.87 21.91
C GLY A 128 1.40 -19.01 20.81
N LYS A 129 2.37 -19.91 21.03
CA LYS A 129 3.46 -20.23 20.10
C LYS A 129 3.00 -20.37 18.64
N ARG A 130 1.92 -21.12 18.40
CA ARG A 130 1.36 -21.35 17.07
C ARG A 130 0.92 -20.06 16.39
N SER A 131 0.13 -19.23 17.07
CA SER A 131 -0.38 -17.97 16.51
C SER A 131 0.74 -16.96 16.26
N VAL A 132 1.78 -16.93 17.09
CA VAL A 132 2.97 -16.10 16.85
C VAL A 132 3.67 -16.53 15.55
N VAL A 133 3.89 -17.84 15.36
CA VAL A 133 4.54 -18.36 14.16
C VAL A 133 3.68 -18.11 12.92
N GLU A 134 2.38 -18.39 12.96
CA GLU A 134 1.46 -18.14 11.85
C GLU A 134 1.42 -16.66 11.44
N LEU A 135 1.30 -15.74 12.41
CA LEU A 135 1.35 -14.29 12.14
C LEU A 135 2.71 -13.84 11.63
N ALA A 136 3.80 -14.35 12.19
CA ALA A 136 5.14 -13.98 11.76
C ALA A 136 5.48 -14.50 10.36
N THR A 137 4.95 -15.67 9.96
CA THR A 137 5.04 -16.16 8.58
C THR A 137 4.19 -15.31 7.64
N PHE A 138 2.96 -14.96 8.03
CA PHE A 138 2.09 -14.09 7.22
C PHE A 138 2.70 -12.70 6.96
N TYR A 139 3.35 -12.11 7.96
CA TYR A 139 4.05 -10.82 7.81
C TYR A 139 5.47 -10.95 7.25
N GLU A 140 5.88 -12.15 6.83
CA GLU A 140 7.22 -12.46 6.31
C GLU A 140 8.36 -12.03 7.25
N ILE A 141 8.13 -12.11 8.56
CA ILE A 141 9.14 -11.90 9.59
C ILE A 141 10.01 -13.15 9.69
N ILE A 142 9.38 -14.34 9.64
CA ILE A 142 10.08 -15.62 9.51
C ILE A 142 10.32 -15.88 8.02
N LEU A 143 11.59 -15.98 7.64
CA LEU A 143 11.97 -16.31 6.27
C LEU A 143 12.19 -17.83 6.10
N PRO A 144 11.93 -18.39 4.91
CA PRO A 144 12.26 -19.78 4.58
C PRO A 144 13.74 -20.08 4.80
N ASN A 145 14.07 -21.33 5.12
CA ASN A 145 15.45 -21.72 5.40
C ASN A 145 16.31 -21.68 4.13
N GLN A 146 17.56 -21.22 4.25
CA GLN A 146 18.53 -21.15 3.14
C GLN A 146 18.66 -22.46 2.32
N PRO A 147 18.66 -23.67 2.92
CA PRO A 147 18.77 -24.91 2.14
C PRO A 147 17.57 -25.18 1.24
N GLU A 148 16.37 -24.75 1.61
CA GLU A 148 15.16 -24.89 0.78
C GLU A 148 15.22 -23.92 -0.40
N ILE A 149 15.68 -22.69 -0.13
CA ILE A 149 15.93 -21.68 -1.16
C ILE A 149 17.01 -22.17 -2.14
N ASP A 150 18.13 -22.67 -1.64
CA ASP A 150 19.23 -23.19 -2.47
C ASP A 150 18.79 -24.40 -3.32
N ALA A 151 17.93 -25.26 -2.77
CA ALA A 151 17.36 -26.40 -3.51
C ALA A 151 16.49 -25.93 -4.68
N LEU A 152 15.63 -24.93 -4.47
CA LEU A 152 14.76 -24.38 -5.51
C LEU A 152 15.56 -23.63 -6.59
N VAL A 153 16.57 -22.85 -6.18
CA VAL A 153 17.51 -22.18 -7.09
C VAL A 153 18.25 -23.21 -7.93
N ALA A 154 18.68 -24.32 -7.33
CA ALA A 154 19.38 -25.38 -8.05
C ALA A 154 18.47 -26.19 -8.99
N SER A 155 17.19 -26.40 -8.64
CA SER A 155 16.25 -27.17 -9.46
C SER A 155 15.61 -26.37 -10.58
N GLU A 156 15.26 -25.10 -10.32
CA GLU A 156 14.47 -24.27 -11.22
C GLU A 156 15.27 -23.15 -11.87
N GLY A 157 16.50 -22.90 -11.42
CA GLY A 157 17.39 -21.87 -12.01
C GLY A 157 16.90 -20.44 -11.81
N VAL A 158 15.99 -20.21 -10.87
CA VAL A 158 15.47 -18.90 -10.47
C VAL A 158 16.43 -18.19 -9.51
N ASP A 159 16.29 -16.86 -9.42
CA ASP A 159 17.06 -16.08 -8.44
C ASP A 159 16.63 -16.39 -7.00
N VAL A 160 17.53 -16.15 -6.04
CA VAL A 160 17.33 -16.38 -4.60
C VAL A 160 16.06 -15.69 -4.10
N GLN A 161 15.80 -14.47 -4.57
CA GLN A 161 14.60 -13.70 -4.18
C GLN A 161 13.31 -14.29 -4.74
N GLN A 162 13.36 -14.82 -5.97
CA GLN A 162 12.21 -15.46 -6.61
C GLN A 162 11.90 -16.81 -5.96
N ALA A 163 12.94 -17.59 -5.64
CA ALA A 163 12.79 -18.84 -4.90
C ALA A 163 12.20 -18.62 -3.50
N GLN A 164 12.65 -17.57 -2.80
CA GLN A 164 12.12 -17.21 -1.49
C GLN A 164 10.64 -16.78 -1.57
N ALA A 165 10.28 -15.95 -2.55
CA ALA A 165 8.90 -15.52 -2.75
C ALA A 165 7.97 -16.69 -3.11
N ALA A 166 8.44 -17.62 -3.95
CA ALA A 166 7.68 -18.82 -4.29
C ALA A 166 7.42 -19.70 -3.05
N LEU A 167 8.44 -19.94 -2.23
CA LEU A 167 8.29 -20.71 -0.99
C LEU A 167 7.33 -20.05 0.01
N LEU A 168 7.33 -18.72 0.10
CA LEU A 168 6.38 -17.98 0.94
C LEU A 168 4.95 -18.01 0.38
N ALA A 169 4.78 -17.94 -0.93
CA ALA A 169 3.48 -18.01 -1.59
C ALA A 169 2.82 -19.40 -1.50
N GLU A 170 3.63 -20.46 -1.37
CA GLU A 170 3.13 -21.83 -1.16
C GLU A 170 2.73 -22.12 0.29
N VAL A 171 2.96 -21.19 1.22
CA VAL A 171 2.57 -21.39 2.63
C VAL A 171 1.06 -21.39 2.75
N ALA A 172 0.51 -22.57 3.02
CA ALA A 172 -0.89 -22.74 3.39
C ALA A 172 -1.09 -22.52 4.89
N PHE A 173 -2.19 -21.83 5.23
CA PHE A 173 -2.66 -21.68 6.61
C PHE A 173 -3.85 -22.63 6.87
N PRO A 174 -3.94 -23.25 8.05
CA PRO A 174 -3.06 -23.10 9.21
C PRO A 174 -1.79 -23.97 9.10
N LEU A 175 -0.69 -23.53 9.75
CA LEU A 175 0.62 -24.18 9.59
C LEU A 175 0.68 -25.60 10.19
N ASP A 176 1.54 -26.44 9.63
CA ASP A 176 1.81 -27.78 10.16
C ASP A 176 2.45 -27.73 11.56
N GLN A 177 2.00 -28.62 12.44
CA GLN A 177 2.48 -28.64 13.83
C GLN A 177 3.99 -28.92 13.92
N ALA A 178 4.55 -29.69 12.98
CA ALA A 178 5.98 -29.96 12.91
C ALA A 178 6.82 -28.69 12.67
N VAL A 179 6.31 -27.77 11.83
CA VAL A 179 6.95 -26.48 11.57
C VAL A 179 6.93 -25.63 12.83
N VAL A 180 5.77 -25.54 13.48
CA VAL A 180 5.61 -24.81 14.75
C VAL A 180 6.56 -25.37 15.82
N ASP A 181 6.65 -26.69 15.95
CA ASP A 181 7.46 -27.34 16.98
C ASP A 181 8.97 -27.17 16.76
N SER A 182 9.41 -26.93 15.53
CA SER A 182 10.83 -26.69 15.19
C SER A 182 11.41 -25.44 15.87
N PHE A 183 10.57 -24.47 16.26
CA PHE A 183 11.00 -23.24 16.93
C PHE A 183 11.24 -23.46 18.43
N SER A 184 12.41 -23.08 18.91
CA SER A 184 12.71 -23.06 20.35
C SER A 184 11.97 -21.93 21.07
N GLU A 185 11.76 -22.06 22.40
CA GLU A 185 11.11 -21.03 23.21
C GLU A 185 11.81 -19.67 23.14
N GLY A 186 13.14 -19.65 23.02
CA GLY A 186 13.91 -18.41 22.87
C GLY A 186 13.62 -17.71 21.54
N GLN A 187 13.64 -18.45 20.43
CA GLN A 187 13.34 -17.91 19.10
C GLN A 187 11.92 -17.36 19.01
N ILE A 188 10.94 -18.01 19.66
CA ILE A 188 9.55 -17.53 19.66
C ILE A 188 9.44 -16.18 20.38
N VAL A 189 10.19 -15.98 21.46
CA VAL A 189 10.20 -14.69 22.16
C VAL A 189 10.77 -13.59 21.26
N GLU A 190 11.88 -13.87 20.56
CA GLU A 190 12.48 -12.93 19.62
C GLU A 190 11.51 -12.57 18.47
N VAL A 191 10.89 -13.59 17.87
CA VAL A 191 9.88 -13.42 16.82
C VAL A 191 8.66 -12.65 17.32
N HIS A 192 8.20 -12.92 18.55
CA HIS A 192 7.05 -12.22 19.14
C HIS A 192 7.35 -10.74 19.37
N GLU A 193 8.58 -10.41 19.77
CA GLU A 193 9.02 -9.01 19.88
C GLU A 193 9.17 -8.34 18.52
N GLU A 194 9.69 -9.06 17.52
CA GLU A 194 9.80 -8.54 16.17
C GLU A 194 8.41 -8.28 15.56
N LEU A 195 7.46 -9.18 15.79
CA LEU A 195 6.05 -8.99 15.44
C LEU A 195 5.45 -7.78 16.18
N ALA A 196 5.76 -7.60 17.46
CA ALA A 196 5.32 -6.42 18.21
C ALA A 196 5.87 -5.13 17.59
N ARG A 197 7.17 -5.10 17.25
CA ARG A 197 7.81 -3.98 16.57
C ARG A 197 7.17 -3.71 15.21
N TYR A 198 6.90 -4.75 14.43
CA TYR A 198 6.27 -4.65 13.11
C TYR A 198 4.90 -3.98 13.22
N LEU A 199 4.03 -4.49 14.12
CA LEU A 199 2.69 -3.96 14.36
C LEU A 199 2.67 -2.59 15.05
N GLY A 200 3.80 -2.16 15.63
CA GLY A 200 3.90 -0.91 16.38
C GLY A 200 3.43 -1.02 17.83
N LEU A 201 3.41 -2.21 18.41
CA LEU A 201 3.07 -2.40 19.82
C LEU A 201 4.31 -2.20 20.70
N THR A 202 4.09 -1.64 21.89
CA THR A 202 5.16 -1.40 22.88
C THR A 202 5.51 -2.64 23.72
N TRP A 203 4.97 -3.80 23.35
CA TRP A 203 5.18 -5.06 24.06
C TRP A 203 6.62 -5.55 23.91
N ARG A 204 7.22 -5.99 25.03
CA ARG A 204 8.57 -6.57 25.10
C ARG A 204 8.66 -7.56 26.25
N LYS A 205 9.46 -8.61 26.08
CA LYS A 205 9.75 -9.61 27.13
C LYS A 205 11.20 -9.57 27.57
N THR A 206 12.12 -9.24 26.66
CA THR A 206 13.54 -9.01 26.89
C THR A 206 13.84 -7.52 27.00
N ASN A 207 14.90 -7.19 27.75
CA ASN A 207 15.24 -5.81 28.13
C ASN A 207 16.32 -5.19 27.22
N THR A 208 16.55 -5.76 26.05
CA THR A 208 17.58 -5.34 25.08
C THR A 208 16.96 -4.54 23.94
N TRP A 209 17.63 -3.46 23.51
CA TRP A 209 17.18 -2.59 22.42
C TRP A 209 17.73 -3.05 21.08
#